data_AF-A0AAV4PGX9-F1
#
_entry.id   AF-A0AAV4PGX9-F1
#
_cell.length_a   1.000
_cell.length_b   1.000
_cell.length_c   1.000
_cell.angle_alpha   90.00
_cell.angle_beta   90.00
_cell.angle_gamma   90.00
#
_symmetry.space_group_name_H-M   'P 1'
#
loop_
_entity.id
_entity.type
_entity.pdbx_description
1 polymer ?
#
loop_
_entity_poly.entity_id
_entity_poly.type
_entity_poly.pdbx_seq_one_letter_code
_entity_poly.pdbx_strand_id
1 'polypeptide(L)'
;MDGIIDEGNENDTSETIVVDDMPLDDLQTEEKSYFTDTETMETNLISHMNSFETGTESNKTEKKVDKIVQLPLTRVKNLMKLDPDVNIASHDAVIAIAKAAELFVHMLGKESCKFTKQNKKKTVQKKDINDCIASCEALAFLEGTLKDD
;
A
#
# COMPACT_ATOMS: atom_id res chain seq x y z
N MET A 1 -38.68 -26.57 32.55
CA MET A 1 -38.10 -26.70 31.21
C MET A 1 -38.62 -25.52 30.44
N ASP A 2 -37.75 -24.58 30.07
CA ASP A 2 -37.90 -23.76 28.86
C ASP A 2 -36.65 -22.92 28.65
N GLY A 3 -36.02 -23.13 27.50
CA GLY A 3 -35.32 -22.11 26.71
C GLY A 3 -33.96 -21.61 27.19
N ILE A 4 -32.89 -22.32 26.83
CA ILE A 4 -31.61 -21.69 26.48
C ILE A 4 -31.84 -20.80 25.26
N ILE A 5 -31.45 -19.52 25.34
CA ILE A 5 -31.26 -18.66 24.17
C ILE A 5 -29.79 -18.28 24.16
N ASP A 6 -29.11 -18.85 23.18
CA ASP A 6 -27.77 -18.53 22.72
C ASP A 6 -27.83 -17.36 21.72
N GLU A 7 -26.65 -16.81 21.46
CA GLU A 7 -26.26 -16.00 20.30
C GLU A 7 -26.37 -14.47 20.39
N GLY A 8 -25.19 -13.88 20.55
CA GLY A 8 -24.89 -12.47 20.27
C GLY A 8 -23.38 -12.24 20.22
N ASN A 9 -22.62 -13.14 19.57
CA ASN A 9 -21.23 -12.87 19.22
C ASN A 9 -21.23 -11.97 17.99
N GLU A 10 -21.26 -10.65 18.22
CA GLU A 10 -21.12 -9.66 17.17
C GLU A 10 -19.70 -9.74 16.62
N ASN A 11 -19.58 -10.29 15.41
CA ASN A 11 -18.36 -10.35 14.63
C ASN A 11 -17.79 -8.94 14.43
N ASP A 12 -16.68 -8.64 15.11
CA ASP A 12 -15.80 -7.55 14.74
C ASP A 12 -15.08 -7.91 13.44
N THR A 13 -15.62 -7.42 12.32
CA THR A 13 -14.99 -7.50 11.00
C THR A 13 -13.82 -6.53 10.93
N SER A 14 -12.77 -6.81 11.70
CA SER A 14 -11.45 -6.26 11.46
C SER A 14 -10.93 -6.84 10.13
N GLU A 15 -10.64 -5.96 9.17
CA GLU A 15 -10.25 -6.29 7.79
C GLU A 15 -9.12 -7.32 7.75
N THR A 16 -9.50 -8.55 7.44
CA THR A 16 -8.64 -9.72 7.54
C THR A 16 -8.21 -10.14 6.14
N ILE A 17 -6.91 -10.15 5.85
CA ILE A 17 -6.39 -10.61 4.56
C ILE A 17 -6.24 -12.13 4.60
N VAL A 18 -7.15 -12.85 3.93
CA VAL A 18 -7.01 -14.28 3.66
C VAL A 18 -5.93 -14.49 2.58
N VAL A 19 -4.87 -15.20 2.96
CA VAL A 19 -3.80 -15.59 2.03
C VAL A 19 -4.15 -16.93 1.39
N ASP A 20 -5.12 -16.94 0.48
CA ASP A 20 -5.40 -18.14 -0.32
C ASP A 20 -4.34 -18.35 -1.42
N ASP A 21 -3.82 -19.58 -1.45
CA ASP A 21 -2.96 -20.22 -2.47
C ASP A 21 -2.06 -19.32 -3.33
N MET A 22 -1.12 -18.63 -2.67
CA MET A 22 0.09 -18.17 -3.35
C MET A 22 1.05 -19.38 -3.47
N PRO A 23 1.33 -19.89 -4.68
CA PRO A 23 2.10 -21.13 -4.88
C PRO A 23 3.48 -21.09 -4.21
N LEU A 24 3.90 -22.27 -3.75
CA LEU A 24 5.00 -22.49 -2.79
C LEU A 24 6.42 -22.47 -3.37
N ASP A 25 6.60 -22.33 -4.69
CA ASP A 25 7.90 -22.38 -5.34
C ASP A 25 8.05 -21.23 -6.35
N ASP A 26 8.50 -20.04 -5.91
CA ASP A 26 9.10 -19.03 -6.81
C ASP A 26 9.84 -17.89 -6.08
N LEU A 27 10.58 -18.22 -5.02
CA LEU A 27 11.49 -17.26 -4.34
C LEU A 27 12.66 -16.76 -5.21
N GLN A 28 12.81 -17.27 -6.44
CA GLN A 28 13.85 -16.86 -7.40
C GLN A 28 13.32 -16.21 -8.68
N THR A 29 12.01 -16.22 -8.93
CA THR A 29 11.45 -15.80 -10.24
C THR A 29 10.84 -14.40 -10.22
N GLU A 30 10.46 -13.88 -9.04
CA GLU A 30 9.92 -12.51 -8.91
C GLU A 30 10.97 -11.40 -8.99
N GLU A 31 12.28 -11.72 -8.97
CA GLU A 31 13.32 -10.69 -9.13
C GLU A 31 13.35 -10.05 -10.52
N LYS A 32 12.70 -10.65 -11.52
CA LYS A 32 12.70 -10.12 -12.90
C LYS A 32 11.52 -9.24 -13.27
N SER A 33 10.44 -9.22 -12.48
CA SER A 33 9.24 -8.45 -12.83
C SER A 33 9.33 -6.98 -12.45
N TYR A 34 10.18 -6.61 -11.49
CA TYR A 34 10.35 -5.21 -11.09
C TYR A 34 11.36 -4.44 -11.96
N PHE A 35 12.02 -5.12 -12.90
CA PHE A 35 13.05 -4.54 -13.77
C PHE A 35 12.58 -4.30 -15.21
N THR A 36 11.27 -4.20 -15.45
CA THR A 36 10.78 -3.77 -16.77
C THR A 36 10.96 -2.26 -16.93
N ASP A 37 12.06 -1.93 -17.62
CA ASP A 37 12.30 -0.75 -18.44
C ASP A 37 12.35 0.61 -17.72
N THR A 38 13.49 0.88 -17.07
CA THR A 38 13.92 2.25 -16.73
C THR A 38 13.84 3.21 -17.93
N GLU A 39 13.99 2.70 -19.15
CA GLU A 39 13.95 3.49 -20.40
C GLU A 39 12.51 3.88 -20.82
N THR A 40 11.50 3.08 -20.46
CA THR A 40 10.07 3.38 -20.72
C THR A 40 9.46 4.27 -19.61
N MET A 41 10.01 4.22 -18.40
CA MET A 41 9.59 5.08 -17.29
C MET A 41 9.96 6.55 -17.48
N GLU A 42 11.13 6.84 -18.06
CA GLU A 42 11.55 8.22 -18.34
C GLU A 42 10.61 8.92 -19.32
N THR A 43 10.21 8.24 -20.41
CA THR A 43 9.34 8.83 -21.43
C THR A 43 7.91 9.10 -20.94
N ASN A 44 7.39 8.25 -20.04
CA ASN A 44 6.06 8.47 -19.45
C ASN A 44 6.05 9.56 -18.36
N LEU A 45 7.11 9.71 -17.56
CA LEU A 45 7.24 10.83 -16.61
C LEU A 45 7.31 12.19 -17.33
N ILE A 46 8.06 12.27 -18.43
CA ILE A 46 8.28 13.52 -19.19
C ILE A 46 6.98 14.01 -19.86
N SER A 47 6.13 13.09 -20.34
CA SER A 47 4.92 13.45 -21.10
C SER A 47 3.86 14.24 -20.28
N HIS A 48 3.87 14.14 -18.95
CA HIS A 48 2.84 14.71 -18.08
C HIS A 48 3.27 15.92 -17.25
N MET A 49 4.56 16.31 -17.26
CA MET A 49 5.04 17.53 -16.59
C MET A 49 4.40 18.83 -17.13
N ASN A 50 3.74 18.77 -18.29
CA ASN A 50 3.14 19.93 -18.96
C ASN A 50 1.63 20.11 -18.75
N SER A 51 0.91 19.24 -18.03
CA SER A 51 -0.56 19.24 -18.10
C SER A 51 -1.33 19.61 -16.83
N PHE A 52 -0.72 20.31 -15.87
CA PHE A 52 -1.49 20.83 -14.73
C PHE A 52 -1.21 22.32 -14.45
N GLU A 53 -1.61 23.16 -15.39
CA GLU A 53 -2.02 24.54 -15.13
C GLU A 53 -3.30 24.79 -15.95
N THR A 54 -4.30 25.39 -15.30
CA THR A 54 -5.60 25.87 -15.80
C THR A 54 -6.75 24.86 -15.92
N GLY A 55 -7.87 25.18 -15.25
CA GLY A 55 -9.14 24.48 -15.41
C GLY A 55 -9.80 24.81 -16.74
N THR A 56 -10.55 23.85 -17.29
CA THR A 56 -11.81 23.98 -18.05
C THR A 56 -12.16 22.62 -18.65
N GLU A 57 -13.47 22.36 -18.77
CA GLU A 57 -14.07 21.14 -19.30
C GLU A 57 -13.66 20.86 -20.76
N SER A 58 -13.50 19.57 -21.11
CA SER A 58 -14.28 18.87 -22.16
C SER A 58 -13.49 17.76 -22.89
N ASN A 59 -14.22 16.66 -23.11
CA ASN A 59 -14.10 15.65 -24.17
C ASN A 59 -13.20 14.41 -24.06
N LYS A 60 -13.87 13.32 -24.47
CA LYS A 60 -13.61 11.89 -24.39
C LYS A 60 -12.58 11.45 -25.44
N THR A 61 -11.56 10.70 -25.02
CA THR A 61 -10.93 9.65 -25.83
C THR A 61 -10.33 8.58 -24.91
N GLU A 62 -10.91 7.38 -24.99
CA GLU A 62 -10.46 6.19 -24.26
C GLU A 62 -9.14 5.70 -24.85
N LYS A 63 -8.03 6.17 -24.29
CA LYS A 63 -6.79 5.40 -24.23
C LYS A 63 -6.52 5.17 -22.75
N LYS A 64 -6.39 3.90 -22.36
CA LYS A 64 -6.05 3.49 -21.00
C LYS A 64 -4.61 3.95 -20.75
N VAL A 65 -4.44 5.23 -20.40
CA VAL A 65 -3.15 5.78 -19.97
C VAL A 65 -2.85 5.07 -18.66
N ASP A 66 -1.81 4.24 -18.66
CA ASP A 66 -1.33 3.61 -17.45
C ASP A 66 -0.96 4.71 -16.46
N LYS A 67 -1.75 4.81 -15.39
CA LYS A 67 -1.50 5.79 -14.34
C LYS A 67 -0.16 5.44 -13.70
N ILE A 68 0.77 6.40 -13.69
CA ILE A 68 2.12 6.26 -13.12
C ILE A 68 2.06 5.83 -11.64
N VAL A 69 1.02 6.29 -10.93
CA VAL A 69 0.66 5.85 -9.58
C VAL A 69 -0.84 5.56 -9.49
N GLN A 70 -1.20 4.57 -8.68
CA GLN A 70 -2.56 4.16 -8.33
C GLN A 70 -3.12 4.99 -7.17
N LEU A 71 -2.26 5.48 -6.27
CA LEU A 71 -2.72 6.30 -5.14
C LEU A 71 -3.19 7.69 -5.60
N PRO A 72 -4.28 8.23 -5.02
CA PRO A 72 -4.81 9.55 -5.37
C PRO A 72 -3.85 10.66 -4.92
N LEU A 73 -3.21 11.33 -5.89
CA LEU A 73 -2.20 12.38 -5.64
C LEU A 73 -2.68 13.49 -4.71
N THR A 74 -3.94 13.94 -4.85
CA THR A 74 -4.51 14.96 -3.96
C THR A 74 -4.52 14.51 -2.50
N ARG A 75 -4.79 13.24 -2.23
CA ARG A 75 -4.78 12.72 -0.86
C ARG A 75 -3.36 12.65 -0.30
N VAL A 76 -2.40 12.21 -1.11
CA VAL A 76 -0.97 12.17 -0.75
C VAL A 76 -0.47 13.58 -0.42
N LYS A 77 -0.75 14.56 -1.29
CA LYS A 77 -0.39 15.96 -1.07
C LYS A 77 -0.98 16.52 0.22
N ASN A 78 -2.24 16.21 0.52
CA ASN A 78 -2.89 16.65 1.75
C ASN A 78 -2.25 16.02 3.00
N LEU A 79 -1.83 14.75 2.94
CA LEU A 79 -1.10 14.10 4.03
C LEU A 79 0.28 14.74 4.25
N MET A 80 1.02 15.04 3.18
CA MET A 80 2.31 15.73 3.28
C MET A 80 2.18 17.09 3.99
N LYS A 81 1.09 17.83 3.74
CA LYS A 81 0.80 19.14 4.33
C LYS A 81 0.22 19.09 5.74
N LEU A 82 0.05 17.91 6.33
CA LEU A 82 -0.24 17.82 7.77
C LEU A 82 0.96 18.24 8.61
N ASP A 83 2.17 18.16 8.04
CA ASP A 83 3.38 18.71 8.64
C ASP A 83 3.34 20.26 8.52
N PRO A 84 3.35 21.00 9.65
CA PRO A 84 3.29 22.46 9.65
C PRO A 84 4.49 23.12 8.96
N ASP A 85 5.61 22.42 8.81
CA ASP A 85 6.80 22.94 8.15
C ASP A 85 6.75 22.76 6.61
N VAL A 86 5.76 22.01 6.10
CA VAL A 86 5.57 21.75 4.66
C VAL A 86 4.56 22.72 4.05
N ASN A 87 5.05 23.89 3.62
CA ASN A 87 4.23 24.91 2.96
C ASN A 87 3.87 24.55 1.51
N ILE A 88 4.86 24.12 0.73
CA ILE A 88 4.74 23.80 -0.70
C ILE A 88 5.22 22.37 -0.91
N ALA A 89 4.39 21.58 -1.60
CA ALA A 89 4.75 20.25 -2.09
C ALA A 89 4.72 20.30 -3.62
N SER A 90 5.87 20.11 -4.25
CA SER A 90 5.98 20.06 -5.71
C SER A 90 5.30 18.82 -6.26
N HIS A 91 4.86 18.88 -7.52
CA HIS A 91 4.19 17.76 -8.19
C HIS A 91 5.05 16.49 -8.18
N ASP A 92 6.35 16.60 -8.50
CA ASP A 92 7.27 15.48 -8.55
C ASP A 92 7.49 14.83 -7.18
N ALA A 93 7.54 15.63 -6.10
CA ALA A 93 7.63 15.12 -4.74
C ALA A 93 6.38 14.31 -4.36
N VAL A 94 5.19 14.78 -4.76
CA VAL A 94 3.93 14.07 -4.52
C VAL A 94 3.89 12.75 -5.26
N ILE A 95 4.33 12.70 -6.52
CA ILE A 95 4.43 11.45 -7.30
C ILE A 95 5.44 10.49 -6.67
N ALA A 96 6.62 10.98 -6.28
CA ALA A 96 7.65 10.15 -5.67
C ALA A 96 7.16 9.51 -4.36
N ILE A 97 6.51 10.28 -3.49
CA ILE A 97 5.94 9.77 -2.23
C ILE A 97 4.78 8.80 -2.50
N ALA A 98 3.92 9.09 -3.48
CA ALA A 98 2.86 8.18 -3.88
C ALA A 98 3.43 6.83 -4.33
N LYS A 99 4.49 6.84 -5.15
CA LYS A 99 5.14 5.62 -5.60
C LYS A 99 5.86 4.87 -4.48
N ALA A 100 6.55 5.59 -3.61
CA ALA A 100 7.21 5.01 -2.44
C ALA A 100 6.18 4.35 -1.50
N ALA A 101 5.02 4.97 -1.29
CA ALA A 101 3.95 4.42 -0.47
C ALA A 101 3.37 3.13 -1.05
N GLU A 102 3.19 3.02 -2.37
CA GLU A 102 2.77 1.77 -3.02
C GLU A 102 3.76 0.63 -2.78
N LEU A 103 5.05 0.91 -3.01
CA LEU A 103 6.11 -0.07 -2.81
C LEU A 103 6.22 -0.47 -1.34
N PHE A 104 6.06 0.50 -0.43
CA PHE A 104 6.06 0.27 1.01
C PHE A 104 4.91 -0.66 1.44
N VAL A 105 3.67 -0.43 0.99
CA VAL A 105 2.53 -1.29 1.32
C VAL A 105 2.73 -2.70 0.78
N HIS A 106 3.21 -2.84 -0.46
CA HIS A 106 3.51 -4.14 -1.04
C HIS A 106 4.58 -4.90 -0.24
N MET A 107 5.68 -4.22 0.09
CA MET A 107 6.79 -4.79 0.86
C MET A 107 6.33 -5.20 2.26
N LEU A 108 5.63 -4.32 2.99
CA LEU A 108 5.13 -4.60 4.34
C LEU A 108 4.15 -5.78 4.34
N GLY A 109 3.24 -5.83 3.37
CA GLY A 109 2.30 -6.94 3.20
C GLY A 109 3.02 -8.26 2.94
N LYS A 110 4.01 -8.27 2.02
CA LYS A 110 4.82 -9.46 1.71
C LYS A 110 5.62 -9.93 2.92
N GLU A 111 6.21 -9.01 3.68
CA GLU A 111 7.01 -9.35 4.86
C GLU A 111 6.14 -9.88 6.00
N SER A 112 5.01 -9.22 6.28
CA SER A 112 4.03 -9.68 7.30
C SER A 112 3.45 -11.06 6.97
N CYS A 113 3.28 -11.38 5.68
CA CYS A 113 2.88 -12.72 5.24
C CYS A 113 3.89 -13.80 5.65
N LYS A 114 5.20 -13.49 5.75
CA LYS A 114 6.20 -14.48 6.18
C LYS A 114 5.97 -14.88 7.64
N PHE A 115 5.70 -13.92 8.53
CA PHE A 115 5.37 -14.17 9.95
C PHE A 115 4.07 -14.97 10.10
N THR A 116 3.06 -14.63 9.29
CA THR A 116 1.80 -15.37 9.22
C THR A 116 2.04 -16.86 8.90
N LYS A 117 2.88 -17.12 7.88
CA LYS A 117 3.24 -18.48 7.45
C LYS A 117 4.09 -19.22 8.49
N GLN A 118 5.02 -18.54 9.17
CA GLN A 118 5.79 -19.12 10.28
C GLN A 118 4.87 -19.61 11.41
N ASN A 119 3.78 -18.88 11.65
CA ASN A 119 2.73 -19.24 12.60
C ASN A 119 1.75 -20.31 12.07
N LYS A 120 2.00 -20.88 10.87
CA LYS A 120 1.14 -21.87 10.19
C LYS A 120 -0.30 -21.38 9.97
N LYS A 121 -0.49 -20.06 9.87
CA LYS A 121 -1.79 -19.44 9.60
C LYS A 121 -1.89 -19.09 8.12
N LYS A 122 -3.12 -18.91 7.65
CA LYS A 122 -3.44 -18.43 6.29
C LYS A 122 -4.07 -17.04 6.29
N THR A 123 -3.86 -16.30 7.36
CA THR A 123 -4.57 -15.05 7.60
C THR A 123 -3.64 -14.10 8.30
N VAL A 124 -3.32 -12.97 7.65
CA VAL A 124 -2.43 -11.96 8.25
C VAL A 124 -3.17 -11.30 9.41
N GLN A 125 -2.57 -11.36 10.59
CA GLN A 125 -3.11 -10.72 11.79
C GLN A 125 -2.25 -9.52 12.18
N LYS A 126 -2.82 -8.62 12.99
CA LYS A 126 -2.11 -7.46 13.55
C LYS A 126 -0.79 -7.85 14.22
N LYS A 127 -0.78 -8.98 14.94
CA LYS A 127 0.42 -9.54 15.57
C LYS A 127 1.54 -9.84 14.55
N ASP A 128 1.21 -10.37 13.37
CA ASP A 128 2.21 -10.68 12.35
C ASP A 128 2.87 -9.42 11.79
N ILE A 129 2.12 -8.31 11.69
CA ILE A 129 2.64 -6.99 11.31
C ILE A 129 3.54 -6.43 12.43
N ASN A 130 3.13 -6.54 13.70
CA ASN A 130 3.95 -6.12 14.83
C ASN A 130 5.27 -6.90 14.92
N ASP A 131 5.23 -8.23 14.75
CA ASP A 131 6.42 -9.07 14.72
C ASP A 131 7.34 -8.71 13.54
N CYS A 132 6.76 -8.37 12.37
CA CYS A 132 7.48 -7.87 11.21
C CYS A 132 8.20 -6.55 11.50
N ILE A 133 7.51 -5.57 12.10
CA ILE A 133 8.08 -4.27 12.46
C ILE A 133 9.25 -4.46 13.43
N ALA A 134 9.06 -5.26 14.48
CA ALA A 134 10.10 -5.53 15.48
C ALA A 134 11.35 -6.24 14.90
N SER A 135 11.20 -6.93 13.76
CA SER A 135 12.31 -7.64 13.10
C SER A 135 13.15 -6.76 12.16
N CYS A 136 12.67 -5.57 11.80
CA CYS A 136 13.30 -4.70 10.80
C CYS A 136 13.48 -3.28 11.33
N GLU A 137 14.72 -2.88 11.60
CA GLU A 137 15.05 -1.55 12.14
C GLU A 137 14.52 -0.40 11.25
N ALA A 138 14.49 -0.60 9.92
CA ALA A 138 13.95 0.40 8.98
C ALA A 138 12.44 0.65 9.17
N LEU A 139 11.73 -0.26 9.84
CA LEU A 139 10.30 -0.13 10.16
C LEU A 139 10.06 0.44 11.58
N ALA A 140 11.11 0.74 12.36
CA ALA A 140 10.97 1.20 13.75
C ALA A 140 10.10 2.47 13.89
N PHE A 141 9.99 3.28 12.84
CA PHE A 141 9.10 4.46 12.82
C PHE A 141 7.60 4.10 12.95
N LEU A 142 7.24 2.83 12.81
CA LEU A 142 5.88 2.30 12.97
C LEU A 142 5.62 1.72 14.36
N GLU A 143 6.63 1.62 15.23
CA GLU A 143 6.45 1.11 16.59
C GLU A 143 5.41 1.95 17.36
N GLY A 144 4.48 1.28 18.02
CA GLY A 144 3.40 1.93 18.77
C GLY A 144 2.28 2.55 17.93
N THR A 145 2.34 2.47 16.60
CA THR A 145 1.26 2.96 15.72
C THR A 145 0.05 2.02 15.68
N LEU A 146 0.26 0.72 15.88
CA LEU A 146 -0.76 -0.32 15.96
C LEU A 146 -1.14 -0.50 17.44
N LYS A 147 -2.35 -0.06 17.83
CA LYS A 147 -2.86 -0.21 19.22
C LYS A 147 -3.20 -1.67 19.53
N ASP A 148 -3.10 -2.10 20.77
CA ASP A 148 -3.72 -3.37 21.19
C ASP A 148 -5.15 -3.03 21.62
N ASP A 149 -6.16 -3.44 20.83
CA ASP A 149 -7.58 -3.21 21.15
C ASP A 149 -8.10 -4.31 22.09
#